data_AF-A0A3A3DM59-F1
#
_entry.id   AF-A0A3A3DM59-F1
#
_cell.length_a   1.000
_cell.length_b   1.000
_cell.length_c   1.000
_cell.angle_alpha   90.00
_cell.angle_beta   90.00
_cell.angle_gamma   90.00
#
_symmetry.space_group_name_H-M   'P 1'
#
loop_
_entity.id
_entity.type
_entity.pdbx_description
1 polymer ?
#
loop_
_entity_poly.entity_id
_entity_poly.type
_entity_poly.pdbx_seq_one_letter_code
_entity_poly.pdbx_strand_id
1 'polypeptide(L)'
;MTQFENHGLKGGLWRGRLSHPQGAPARIILVQHGEVIAEGRMTPDGDEASLVEMDLPREVLTDGLQTLLLRSDAGAAGEEADPDGEVLARMPLLAGRPLDDDLTTEITALRAEMELVKRELRRFASGTTAG
;
A
#
# COMPACT_ATOMS: atom_id res chain seq x y z
N MET A 1 -6.96 -15.05 9.22
CA MET A 1 -6.83 -13.74 8.56
C MET A 1 -5.52 -13.74 7.85
N THR A 2 -5.51 -13.25 6.61
CA THR A 2 -4.30 -13.15 5.80
C THR A 2 -3.31 -12.20 6.46
N GLN A 3 -2.03 -12.57 6.52
CA GLN A 3 -0.98 -11.73 7.10
C GLN A 3 0.28 -11.77 6.24
N PHE A 4 0.82 -10.60 5.94
CA PHE A 4 2.09 -10.46 5.24
C PHE A 4 3.22 -10.08 6.20
N GLU A 5 4.23 -10.93 6.29
CA GLU A 5 5.50 -10.66 6.95
C GLU A 5 6.51 -10.15 5.92
N ASN A 6 7.03 -8.93 6.12
CA ASN A 6 7.95 -8.29 5.18
C ASN A 6 9.40 -8.74 5.43
N HIS A 7 10.05 -9.32 4.41
CA HIS A 7 11.45 -9.73 4.46
C HIS A 7 12.41 -8.72 3.80
N GLY A 8 11.88 -7.60 3.29
CA GLY A 8 12.64 -6.47 2.78
C GLY A 8 12.79 -6.43 1.26
N LEU A 9 13.38 -5.33 0.79
CA LEU A 9 13.64 -5.02 -0.62
C LEU A 9 15.16 -5.06 -0.88
N LYS A 10 15.59 -5.85 -1.87
CA LYS A 10 16.99 -5.91 -2.30
C LYS A 10 17.10 -6.08 -3.80
N GLY A 11 17.83 -5.19 -4.46
CA GLY A 11 18.10 -5.27 -5.91
C GLY A 11 16.85 -5.17 -6.78
N GLY A 12 15.84 -4.40 -6.34
CA GLY A 12 14.55 -4.30 -7.03
C GLY A 12 13.58 -5.44 -6.71
N LEU A 13 13.97 -6.41 -5.89
CA LEU A 13 13.11 -7.53 -5.52
C LEU A 13 12.62 -7.40 -4.07
N TRP A 14 11.31 -7.14 -3.91
CA TRP A 14 10.64 -7.09 -2.62
C TRP A 14 10.15 -8.49 -2.24
N ARG A 15 10.46 -8.93 -1.02
CA ARG A 15 10.14 -10.26 -0.52
C ARG A 15 9.36 -10.23 0.78
N GLY A 16 8.61 -11.30 1.02
CA GLY A 16 7.95 -11.57 2.28
C GLY A 16 7.39 -12.97 2.37
N ARG A 17 6.68 -13.23 3.46
CA ARG A 17 5.90 -14.45 3.68
C ARG A 17 4.44 -14.08 3.87
N LEU A 18 3.57 -14.70 3.10
CA LEU A 18 2.12 -14.52 3.18
C LEU A 18 1.51 -15.73 3.86
N SER A 19 0.95 -15.53 5.05
CA SER A 19 0.14 -16.53 5.75
C SER A 19 -1.32 -16.38 5.32
N HIS A 20 -1.96 -17.48 4.94
CA HIS A 20 -3.30 -17.52 4.34
C HIS A 20 -4.11 -18.73 4.86
N PRO A 21 -4.51 -18.76 6.15
CA PRO A 21 -5.23 -19.89 6.75
C PRO A 21 -6.64 -20.13 6.18
N GLN A 22 -7.12 -19.27 5.28
CA GLN A 22 -8.39 -19.41 4.55
C GLN A 22 -8.17 -19.81 3.07
N GLY A 23 -6.94 -20.14 2.68
CA GLY A 23 -6.53 -20.44 1.31
C GLY A 23 -5.74 -19.30 0.66
N ALA A 24 -4.78 -19.67 -0.18
CA ALA A 24 -3.96 -18.72 -0.91
C ALA A 24 -4.79 -17.92 -1.93
N PRO A 25 -4.46 -16.63 -2.16
CA PRO A 25 -5.05 -15.88 -3.26
C PRO A 25 -4.65 -16.50 -4.61
N ALA A 26 -5.44 -16.26 -5.66
CA ALA A 26 -5.16 -16.81 -6.99
C ALA A 26 -3.86 -16.22 -7.57
N ARG A 27 -3.68 -14.92 -7.42
CA ARG A 27 -2.41 -14.22 -7.66
C ARG A 27 -2.24 -13.04 -6.72
N ILE A 28 -1.07 -12.43 -6.80
CA ILE A 28 -0.74 -11.20 -6.08
C ILE A 28 -0.22 -10.16 -7.06
N ILE A 29 -0.60 -8.91 -6.85
CA ILE A 29 -0.29 -7.80 -7.74
C ILE A 29 0.32 -6.65 -6.96
N LEU A 30 1.21 -5.91 -7.62
CA LEU A 30 1.74 -4.65 -7.14
C LEU A 30 0.97 -3.52 -7.80
N VAL A 31 0.43 -2.62 -6.98
CA VAL A 31 -0.38 -1.49 -7.43
C VAL A 31 0.27 -0.17 -7.03
N GLN A 32 0.31 0.77 -7.95
CA GLN A 32 0.74 2.15 -7.73
C GLN A 32 -0.31 3.08 -8.35
N HIS A 33 -0.79 4.07 -7.59
CA HIS A 33 -1.82 5.03 -8.04
C HIS A 33 -3.09 4.40 -8.63
N GLY A 34 -3.45 3.19 -8.20
CA GLY A 34 -4.62 2.46 -8.69
C GLY A 34 -4.36 1.59 -9.91
N GLU A 35 -3.16 1.65 -10.50
CA GLU A 35 -2.77 0.84 -11.65
C GLU A 35 -1.93 -0.37 -11.22
N VAL A 36 -2.17 -1.52 -11.85
CA VAL A 36 -1.30 -2.69 -11.70
C VAL A 36 -0.01 -2.46 -12.46
N ILE A 37 1.10 -2.51 -11.74
CA ILE A 37 2.43 -2.27 -12.29
C ILE A 37 3.29 -3.53 -12.38
N ALA A 38 2.95 -4.57 -11.61
CA ALA A 38 3.63 -5.87 -11.66
C ALA A 38 2.75 -6.99 -11.09
N GLU A 39 2.97 -8.21 -11.55
CA GLU A 39 2.43 -9.45 -10.95
C GLU A 39 3.54 -10.16 -10.17
N GLY A 40 3.20 -10.72 -9.02
CA GLY A 40 4.13 -11.38 -8.12
C GLY A 40 4.20 -12.88 -8.29
N ARG A 41 5.27 -13.47 -7.75
CA ARG A 41 5.39 -14.92 -7.60
C ARG A 41 5.08 -15.33 -6.18
N MET A 42 4.31 -16.41 -6.04
CA MET A 42 4.09 -17.12 -4.79
C MET A 42 4.66 -18.53 -4.90
N THR A 43 5.46 -18.92 -3.93
CA THR A 43 5.98 -20.30 -3.81
C THR A 43 5.52 -20.89 -2.49
N PRO A 44 5.03 -22.15 -2.46
CA PRO A 44 4.54 -22.76 -1.22
C PRO A 44 5.61 -22.81 -0.13
N ASP A 45 5.22 -22.52 1.10
CA ASP A 45 6.07 -22.60 2.29
C ASP A 45 5.24 -23.09 3.50
N GLY A 46 4.79 -24.33 3.37
CA GLY A 46 3.76 -24.98 4.19
C GLY A 46 2.37 -24.96 3.52
N ASP A 47 1.37 -25.50 4.22
CA ASP A 47 0.01 -25.63 3.68
C ASP A 47 -0.78 -24.31 3.72
N GLU A 48 -0.45 -23.43 4.67
CA GLU A 48 -1.17 -22.17 4.92
C GLU A 48 -0.27 -20.94 4.72
N ALA A 49 0.83 -21.08 3.98
CA ALA A 49 1.70 -19.95 3.70
C ALA A 49 2.48 -20.08 2.39
N SER A 50 2.84 -18.93 1.83
CA SER A 50 3.65 -18.82 0.63
C SER A 50 4.75 -17.77 0.80
N LEU A 51 5.93 -18.04 0.26
CA LEU A 51 6.94 -17.00 0.03
C LEU A 51 6.53 -16.16 -1.17
N VAL A 52 6.59 -14.85 -0.98
CA VAL A 52 6.19 -13.83 -1.95
C VAL A 52 7.42 -13.14 -2.50
N GLU A 53 7.44 -12.97 -3.83
CA GLU A 53 8.45 -12.23 -4.56
C GLU A 53 7.80 -11.24 -5.54
N MET A 54 8.11 -9.96 -5.40
CA MET A 54 7.65 -8.88 -6.28
C MET A 54 8.85 -8.18 -6.92
N ASP A 55 8.99 -8.29 -8.23
CA ASP A 55 9.94 -7.48 -8.99
C ASP A 55 9.38 -6.06 -9.15
N LEU A 56 10.13 -5.06 -8.70
CA LEU A 56 9.76 -3.65 -8.86
C LEU A 56 10.11 -3.19 -10.27
N PRO A 57 9.13 -2.73 -11.06
CA PRO A 57 9.41 -2.07 -12.34
C PRO A 57 10.28 -0.84 -12.10
N ARG A 58 11.23 -0.57 -12.99
CA ARG A 58 12.12 0.61 -12.86
C ARG A 58 11.35 1.93 -12.86
N GLU A 59 10.16 1.93 -13.45
CA GLU A 59 9.25 3.08 -13.57
C GLU A 59 8.78 3.57 -12.20
N VAL A 60 8.80 2.70 -11.18
CA VAL A 60 8.49 3.11 -9.81
C VAL A 60 9.67 3.82 -9.15
N LEU A 61 10.89 3.77 -9.68
CA LEU A 61 12.05 4.40 -9.03
C LEU A 61 12.09 5.90 -9.35
N THR A 62 11.18 6.65 -8.75
CA THR A 62 11.02 8.10 -8.89
C THR A 62 11.50 8.84 -7.65
N ASP A 63 11.94 10.09 -7.81
CA ASP A 63 12.31 10.96 -6.70
C ASP A 63 11.10 11.26 -5.80
N GLY A 64 11.34 11.29 -4.49
CA GLY A 64 10.32 11.55 -3.47
C GLY A 64 9.80 10.28 -2.82
N LEU A 65 8.67 10.41 -2.12
CA LEU A 65 8.00 9.32 -1.41
C LEU A 65 6.77 8.86 -2.19
N GLN A 66 6.67 7.55 -2.41
CA GLN A 66 5.51 6.91 -2.99
C GLN A 66 5.16 5.65 -2.21
N THR A 67 3.94 5.15 -2.37
CA THR A 67 3.49 3.93 -1.71
C THR A 67 3.09 2.91 -2.75
N LEU A 68 3.75 1.75 -2.70
CA LEU A 68 3.36 0.58 -3.47
C LEU A 68 2.45 -0.30 -2.61
N LEU A 69 1.40 -0.86 -3.22
CA LEU A 69 0.44 -1.72 -2.54
C LEU A 69 0.59 -3.14 -3.05
N LEU A 70 0.82 -4.09 -2.16
CA LEU A 70 0.65 -5.50 -2.45
C LEU A 70 -0.82 -5.85 -2.23
N ARG A 71 -1.48 -6.39 -3.25
CA ARG A 71 -2.88 -6.82 -3.17
C ARG A 71 -3.05 -8.29 -3.55
N SER A 72 -4.03 -8.95 -2.96
CA SER A 72 -4.57 -10.18 -3.52
C SER A 72 -5.42 -9.86 -4.74
N ASP A 73 -5.53 -10.82 -5.64
CA ASP A 73 -6.35 -10.72 -6.83
C ASP A 73 -6.95 -12.08 -7.17
N ALA A 74 -8.23 -12.09 -7.53
CA ALA A 74 -8.99 -13.30 -7.85
C ALA A 74 -8.99 -13.64 -9.36
N GLY A 75 -8.51 -12.72 -10.21
CA GLY A 75 -8.42 -12.91 -11.66
C GLY A 75 -7.24 -13.80 -12.07
N ALA A 76 -7.27 -14.25 -13.32
CA ALA A 76 -6.17 -15.02 -13.90
C ALA A 76 -5.02 -14.10 -14.36
N ALA A 77 -3.83 -14.68 -14.54
CA ALA A 77 -2.67 -13.96 -15.06
C ALA A 77 -3.01 -13.28 -16.40
N GLY A 78 -2.74 -11.97 -16.50
CA GLY A 78 -3.04 -11.15 -17.67
C GLY A 78 -4.48 -10.59 -17.75
N GLU A 79 -5.37 -10.95 -16.83
CA GLU A 79 -6.69 -10.32 -16.70
C GLU A 79 -6.62 -9.00 -15.92
N GLU A 80 -7.61 -8.14 -16.13
CA GLU A 80 -7.78 -6.90 -15.39
C GLU A 80 -7.93 -7.20 -13.88
N ALA A 81 -7.34 -6.35 -13.04
CA ALA A 81 -7.34 -6.60 -11.61
C ALA A 81 -8.71 -6.41 -10.98
N ASP A 82 -9.01 -7.26 -10.01
CA ASP A 82 -10.19 -7.15 -9.18
C ASP A 82 -10.11 -5.87 -8.33
N PRO A 83 -11.02 -4.90 -8.53
CA PRO A 83 -11.02 -3.67 -7.75
C PRO A 83 -11.24 -3.92 -6.24
N ASP A 84 -11.83 -5.06 -5.86
CA ASP A 84 -12.17 -5.41 -4.48
C ASP A 84 -11.09 -6.28 -3.78
N GLY A 85 -9.98 -6.58 -4.46
CA GLY A 85 -8.87 -7.36 -3.90
C GLY A 85 -8.31 -6.80 -2.58
N GLU A 86 -8.01 -7.69 -1.62
CA GLU A 86 -7.52 -7.30 -0.28
C GLU A 86 -6.14 -6.63 -0.37
N VAL A 87 -5.92 -5.53 0.37
CA VAL A 87 -4.58 -4.94 0.52
C VAL A 87 -3.81 -5.73 1.56
N LEU A 88 -2.83 -6.51 1.12
CA LEU A 88 -2.02 -7.40 1.94
C LEU A 88 -0.87 -6.66 2.65
N ALA A 89 -0.26 -5.69 1.96
CA ALA A 89 0.82 -4.88 2.51
C ALA A 89 0.96 -3.54 1.78
N ARG A 90 1.62 -2.60 2.46
CA ARG A 90 1.98 -1.28 1.91
C ARG A 90 3.49 -1.10 2.06
N MET A 91 4.18 -0.77 0.98
CA MET A 91 5.61 -0.47 1.01
C MET A 91 5.83 0.99 0.64
N PRO A 92 6.24 1.85 1.59
CA PRO A 92 6.76 3.16 1.25
C PRO A 92 8.10 2.99 0.53
N LEU A 93 8.26 3.64 -0.62
CA LEU A 93 9.51 3.73 -1.34
C LEU A 93 9.91 5.22 -1.40
N LEU A 94 11.04 5.52 -0.78
CA LEU A 94 11.68 6.84 -0.82
C LEU A 94 12.94 6.72 -1.67
N ALA A 95 13.03 7.54 -2.72
CA ALA A 95 14.23 7.66 -3.52
C ALA A 95 14.55 9.13 -3.82
N GLY A 96 15.78 9.39 -4.26
CA GLY A 96 16.28 10.75 -4.47
C GLY A 96 16.57 11.48 -3.16
N ARG A 97 16.31 12.78 -3.13
CA ARG A 97 16.50 13.58 -1.91
C ARG A 97 15.36 13.31 -0.93
N PRO A 98 15.65 13.03 0.36
CA PRO A 98 14.60 13.00 1.37
C PRO A 98 13.82 14.32 1.36
N LEU A 99 12.54 14.28 1.73
CA LEU A 99 11.73 15.51 1.85
C LEU A 99 12.52 16.54 2.66
N ASP A 100 12.72 17.72 2.07
CA ASP A 100 13.43 18.82 2.70
C ASP A 100 12.75 19.18 4.04
N ASP A 101 13.51 19.63 5.03
CA ASP A 101 12.98 19.96 6.36
C ASP A 101 11.86 21.01 6.27
N ASP A 102 11.93 21.89 5.27
CA ASP A 102 10.89 22.87 4.93
C ASP A 102 9.55 22.20 4.58
N LEU A 103 9.56 21.07 3.86
CA LEU A 103 8.34 20.38 3.43
C LEU A 103 7.64 19.70 4.61
N THR A 104 8.38 19.22 5.61
CA THR A 104 7.80 18.69 6.86
C THR A 104 7.20 19.80 7.74
N THR A 105 7.79 20.99 7.68
CA THR A 105 7.28 22.19 8.35
C THR A 105 5.96 22.63 7.72
N GLU A 106 5.89 22.69 6.39
CA GLU A 106 4.66 23.00 5.64
C GLU A 106 3.54 21.97 5.89
N ILE A 107 3.87 20.66 5.93
CA ILE A 107 2.88 19.61 6.28
C ILE A 107 2.36 19.78 7.71
N THR A 108 3.21 20.17 8.64
CA THR A 108 2.81 20.44 10.03
C THR A 108 1.85 21.63 10.11
N ALA A 109 2.15 22.70 9.37
CA ALA A 109 1.27 23.86 9.26
C ALA A 109 -0.10 23.49 8.66
N LEU A 110 -0.11 22.74 7.54
CA LEU A 110 -1.34 22.26 6.90
C LEU A 110 -2.19 21.38 7.83
N ARG A 111 -1.57 20.51 8.63
CA ARG A 111 -2.30 19.69 9.61
C ARG A 111 -2.95 20.54 10.71
N ALA A 112 -2.27 21.59 11.17
CA ALA A 112 -2.81 22.49 12.17
C ALA A 112 -4.05 23.24 11.63
N GLU A 113 -3.98 23.76 10.40
CA GLU A 113 -5.12 24.37 9.72
C GLU A 113 -6.27 23.38 9.56
N MET A 114 -5.98 22.14 9.18
CA MET A 114 -7.00 21.11 8.99
C MET A 114 -7.69 20.70 10.30
N GLU A 115 -6.98 20.72 11.44
CA GLU A 115 -7.59 20.52 12.76
C GLU A 115 -8.49 21.70 13.17
N LEU A 116 -8.14 22.93 12.77
CA LEU A 116 -9.00 24.10 12.96
C LEU A 116 -10.32 23.94 12.18
N VAL A 117 -10.22 23.54 10.90
CA VAL A 117 -11.38 23.24 10.04
C VAL A 117 -12.24 22.13 10.65
N LYS A 118 -11.63 21.03 11.10
CA LYS A 118 -12.37 19.93 11.74
C LYS A 118 -13.12 20.38 13.00
N ARG A 119 -12.51 21.25 13.81
CA ARG A 119 -13.15 21.78 15.03
C ARG A 119 -14.39 22.60 14.69
N GLU A 120 -14.28 23.47 13.70
CA GLU A 120 -15.38 24.31 13.24
C GLU A 120 -16.51 23.47 12.61
N LEU A 121 -16.15 22.47 11.81
CA LEU A 121 -17.11 21.53 11.24
C LEU A 121 -17.85 20.73 12.33
N ARG A 122 -17.14 20.24 13.35
CA ARG A 122 -17.73 19.54 14.50
C ARG A 122 -18.66 20.45 15.29
N ARG A 123 -18.26 21.70 15.53
CA ARG A 123 -19.10 22.70 16.20
C ARG A 123 -20.39 22.93 15.43
N PHE A 124 -20.30 23.12 14.11
CA PHE A 124 -21.46 23.28 13.25
C PHE A 124 -22.37 22.06 13.32
N ALA A 125 -21.84 20.85 13.12
CA ALA A 125 -22.61 19.61 13.19
C ALA A 125 -23.33 19.41 14.53
N SER A 126 -22.68 19.74 15.66
CA SER A 126 -23.30 19.67 16.99
C SER A 126 -24.31 20.80 17.26
N GLY A 127 -24.17 21.94 16.59
CA GLY A 127 -25.10 23.06 16.68
C GLY A 127 -26.35 22.89 15.81
N THR A 128 -26.25 22.15 14.71
CA THR A 128 -27.38 21.84 13.82
C THR A 128 -28.37 20.82 14.41
N THR A 129 -27.98 20.05 15.44
CA THR A 129 -28.88 19.07 16.11
C THR A 129 -29.81 19.70 17.16
N ALA A 130 -29.78 21.02 17.34
CA ALA A 130 -30.60 21.74 18.33
C ALA A 130 -31.77 22.56 17.72
N GLY A 131 -32.23 22.21 16.52
CA GLY A 131 -33.38 22.81 15.84
C GLY A 131 -34.44 21.78 15.49
#